data_AF-A0A3Q7SSN4-F1
#
_entry.id   AF-A0A3Q7SSN4-F1
#
_cell.length_a   1.000
_cell.length_b   1.000
_cell.length_c   1.000
_cell.angle_alpha   90.00
_cell.angle_beta   90.00
_cell.angle_gamma   90.00
#
_symmetry.space_group_name_H-M   'P 1'
#
loop_
_entity.id
_entity.type
_entity.pdbx_description
1 polymer ?
#
loop_
_entity_poly.entity_id
_entity_poly.type
_entity_poly.pdbx_seq_one_letter_code
_entity_poly.pdbx_strand_id
1 'polypeptide(L)'
;IVDVFMEYNLIQQCTAFLLDALKNNRPSEGPLQTRLLEMNLMHAPQVADAILGNQMFTHYDRAHIAQLCEKAGLLQRALEHFTDLYDIKRAVVHTHLLNPEWLVNYFGSLSVEDSLECLRAMLSANIRQNLQICVQVASKYHEQLSTQSLIELFESFKSFE
;
A
#
# COMPACT_ATOMS: atom_id res chain seq x y z
N ILE A 1 18.28 23.78 -0.48
CA ILE A 1 18.43 23.60 0.99
C ILE A 1 18.40 22.12 1.35
N VAL A 2 17.42 21.35 0.85
CA VAL A 2 17.40 19.88 0.99
C VAL A 2 18.67 19.25 0.43
N ASP A 3 19.11 19.68 -0.76
CA ASP A 3 20.34 19.17 -1.40
C ASP A 3 21.59 19.41 -0.53
N VAL A 4 21.67 20.56 0.15
CA VAL A 4 22.78 20.87 1.06
C VAL A 4 22.79 19.91 2.24
N PHE A 5 21.65 19.65 2.88
CA PHE A 5 21.60 18.67 3.98
C PHE A 5 21.94 17.25 3.51
N MET A 6 21.54 16.89 2.29
CA MET A 6 21.86 15.58 1.69
C MET A 6 23.35 15.42 1.39
N GLU A 7 24.01 16.48 0.91
CA GLU A 7 25.47 16.49 0.67
C GLU A 7 26.28 16.22 1.95
N TYR A 8 25.80 16.66 3.11
CA TYR A 8 26.44 16.40 4.41
C TYR A 8 25.87 15.18 5.15
N ASN A 9 25.01 14.37 4.51
CA ASN A 9 24.34 13.20 5.11
C ASN A 9 23.54 13.54 6.39
N LEU A 10 23.01 14.76 6.49
CA LEU A 10 22.29 15.29 7.64
C LEU A 10 20.77 15.03 7.54
N ILE A 11 20.40 13.78 7.24
CA ILE A 11 19.02 13.39 6.91
C ILE A 11 18.04 13.68 8.06
N GLN A 12 18.39 13.35 9.30
CA GLN A 12 17.50 13.57 10.45
C GLN A 12 17.22 15.06 10.69
N GLN A 13 18.23 15.92 10.52
CA GLN A 13 18.11 17.37 10.68
C GLN A 13 17.27 17.97 9.55
N CYS A 14 17.47 17.49 8.32
CA CYS A 14 16.64 17.86 7.17
C CYS A 14 15.18 17.47 7.40
N THR A 15 14.92 16.25 7.87
CA THR A 15 13.58 15.76 8.20
C THR A 15 12.92 16.65 9.25
N ALA A 16 13.59 16.94 10.37
CA ALA A 16 13.03 17.79 11.42
C ALA A 16 12.71 19.20 10.92
N PHE A 17 13.60 19.80 10.12
CA PHE A 17 13.38 21.12 9.52
C PHE A 17 12.18 21.12 8.57
N LEU A 18 12.10 20.15 7.67
CA LEU A 18 11.00 20.04 6.72
C LEU A 18 9.67 19.72 7.39
N LEU A 19 9.65 18.90 8.45
CA LEU A 19 8.43 18.64 9.23
C LEU A 19 7.85 19.92 9.85
N ASP A 20 8.69 20.80 10.41
CA ASP A 20 8.20 22.09 10.93
C ASP A 20 7.79 23.05 9.82
N ALA A 21 8.54 23.09 8.71
CA ALA A 21 8.22 23.95 7.57
C ALA A 21 6.89 23.55 6.89
N LEU A 22 6.61 22.24 6.80
CA LEU A 22 5.45 21.66 6.11
C LEU A 22 4.25 21.40 7.02
N LYS A 23 4.28 21.79 8.30
CA LYS A 23 3.24 21.49 9.29
C LYS A 23 1.83 21.98 8.92
N ASN A 24 1.73 22.95 8.01
CA ASN A 24 0.46 23.48 7.54
C ASN A 24 -0.13 22.68 6.36
N ASN A 25 0.57 21.64 5.89
CA ASN A 25 0.18 20.74 4.81
C ASN A 25 -0.42 21.50 3.59
N ARG A 26 0.29 22.54 3.10
CA ARG A 26 -0.26 23.37 2.02
C ARG A 26 -0.08 22.68 0.66
N PRO A 27 -1.07 22.77 -0.25
CA PRO A 27 -0.95 22.21 -1.61
C PRO A 27 0.26 22.75 -2.39
N SER A 28 0.58 24.03 -2.20
CA SER A 28 1.76 24.67 -2.81
C SER A 28 3.08 24.04 -2.41
N GLU A 29 3.11 23.30 -1.30
CA GLU A 29 4.29 22.65 -0.74
C GLU A 29 4.35 21.16 -1.14
N GLY A 30 3.43 20.66 -1.96
CA GLY A 30 3.37 19.25 -2.40
C GLY A 30 4.68 18.66 -2.94
N PRO A 31 5.47 19.39 -3.77
CA PRO A 31 6.79 18.93 -4.20
C PRO A 31 7.77 18.73 -3.04
N LEU A 32 7.72 19.58 -2.01
CA LEU A 32 8.57 19.44 -0.81
C LEU A 32 8.11 18.29 0.07
N GLN A 33 6.80 18.05 0.19
CA GLN A 33 6.26 16.86 0.87
C GLN A 33 6.75 15.58 0.19
N THR A 34 6.73 15.54 -1.14
CA THR A 34 7.24 14.40 -1.93
C THR A 34 8.71 14.17 -1.68
N ARG A 35 9.53 15.24 -1.71
CA ARG A 35 10.98 15.14 -1.44
C ARG A 35 11.30 14.68 -0.02
N LEU A 36 10.55 15.16 0.98
CA LEU A 36 10.71 14.72 2.37
C LEU A 36 10.48 13.21 2.49
N LEU A 37 9.38 12.72 1.91
CA LEU A 37 9.03 11.30 1.95
C LEU A 37 10.03 10.46 1.16
N GLU A 38 10.42 10.90 -0.03
CA GLU A 38 11.42 10.21 -0.86
C GLU A 38 12.75 10.03 -0.12
N MET A 39 13.28 11.10 0.45
CA MET A 39 14.52 11.05 1.25
C MET A 39 14.40 10.06 2.41
N ASN A 40 13.30 10.12 3.16
CA ASN A 40 13.11 9.20 4.29
C ASN A 40 12.89 7.75 3.81
N LEU A 41 12.21 7.50 2.69
CA LEU A 41 12.04 6.14 2.16
C LEU A 41 13.36 5.52 1.70
N MET A 42 14.30 6.33 1.19
CA MET A 42 15.62 5.82 0.78
C MET A 42 16.58 5.58 1.93
N HIS A 43 16.50 6.39 3.00
CA HIS A 43 17.53 6.37 4.06
C HIS A 43 17.02 5.97 5.45
N ALA A 44 15.75 6.19 5.75
CA ALA A 44 15.12 5.90 7.03
C ALA A 44 13.65 5.44 6.87
N PRO A 45 13.40 4.25 6.26
CA PRO A 45 12.04 3.80 5.94
C PRO A 45 11.05 3.84 7.11
N GLN A 46 11.53 3.55 8.32
CA GLN A 46 10.69 3.58 9.53
C GLN A 46 10.13 4.98 9.83
N VAL A 47 10.89 6.04 9.54
CA VAL A 47 10.44 7.43 9.72
C VAL A 47 9.40 7.76 8.65
N ALA A 48 9.61 7.33 7.40
CA ALA A 48 8.62 7.51 6.35
C ALA A 48 7.32 6.78 6.65
N ASP A 49 7.38 5.54 7.14
CA ASP A 49 6.20 4.77 7.57
C ASP A 49 5.41 5.51 8.66
N ALA A 50 6.11 6.06 9.66
CA ALA A 50 5.47 6.86 10.72
C ALA A 50 4.81 8.14 10.17
N ILE A 51 5.45 8.84 9.24
CA ILE A 51 4.89 10.06 8.62
C ILE A 51 3.62 9.72 7.81
N LEU A 52 3.67 8.66 7.01
CA LEU A 52 2.56 8.21 6.18
C LEU A 52 1.41 7.65 7.04
N GLY A 53 1.72 6.83 8.03
CA GLY A 53 0.72 6.25 8.95
C GLY A 53 -0.01 7.30 9.79
N ASN A 54 0.66 8.39 10.16
CA ASN A 54 0.05 9.53 10.87
C ASN A 54 -0.69 10.51 9.94
N GLN A 55 -0.72 10.26 8.62
CA GLN A 55 -1.38 11.12 7.63
C GLN A 55 -0.96 12.59 7.72
N MET A 56 0.32 12.86 8.02
CA MET A 56 0.82 14.22 8.22
C MET A 56 0.77 15.08 6.95
N PHE A 57 0.76 14.44 5.78
CA PHE A 57 0.81 15.08 4.46
C PHE A 57 -0.22 14.47 3.52
N THR A 58 -0.75 15.27 2.58
CA THR A 58 -1.77 14.82 1.62
C THR A 58 -1.54 15.27 0.18
N HIS A 59 -0.53 16.12 -0.09
CA HIS A 59 -0.34 16.76 -1.40
C HIS A 59 0.92 16.29 -2.16
N TYR A 60 1.55 15.21 -1.70
CA TYR A 60 2.69 14.60 -2.39
C TYR A 60 2.25 13.73 -3.58
N ASP A 61 3.21 13.38 -4.44
CA ASP A 61 3.03 12.45 -5.54
C ASP A 61 2.82 11.01 -5.01
N ARG A 62 1.55 10.58 -4.95
CA ARG A 62 1.17 9.26 -4.40
C ARG A 62 1.77 8.11 -5.20
N ALA A 63 1.83 8.21 -6.52
CA ALA A 63 2.30 7.12 -7.38
C ALA A 63 3.81 6.89 -7.18
N HIS A 64 4.58 7.98 -7.14
CA HIS A 64 6.02 7.91 -6.86
C HIS A 64 6.30 7.37 -5.46
N ILE A 65 5.57 7.85 -4.45
CA ILE A 65 5.73 7.36 -3.06
C ILE A 65 5.35 5.88 -2.93
N ALA A 66 4.30 5.41 -3.62
CA ALA A 66 3.92 3.99 -3.61
C ALA A 66 5.07 3.08 -4.08
N GLN A 67 5.73 3.44 -5.19
CA GLN A 67 6.87 2.70 -5.73
C GLN A 67 8.07 2.69 -4.78
N LEU A 68 8.31 3.80 -4.08
CA LEU A 68 9.38 3.88 -3.08
C LEU A 68 9.04 3.06 -1.82
N CYS A 69 7.78 3.05 -1.37
CA CYS A 69 7.32 2.19 -0.29
C CYS A 69 7.53 0.71 -0.62
N GLU A 70 7.20 0.28 -1.84
CA GLU A 70 7.43 -1.10 -2.28
C GLU A 70 8.92 -1.45 -2.25
N LYS A 71 9.79 -0.58 -2.80
CA LYS A 71 11.25 -0.76 -2.77
C LYS A 71 11.83 -0.81 -1.35
N ALA A 72 11.24 -0.06 -0.42
CA ALA A 72 11.63 -0.04 0.98
C ALA A 72 11.07 -1.21 1.81
N GLY A 73 10.30 -2.12 1.19
CA GLY A 73 9.66 -3.26 1.88
C GLY A 73 8.40 -2.89 2.67
N LEU A 74 7.92 -1.65 2.55
CA LEU A 74 6.71 -1.15 3.21
C LEU A 74 5.47 -1.46 2.37
N LEU A 75 5.18 -2.75 2.17
CA LEU A 75 4.18 -3.21 1.22
C LEU A 75 2.74 -2.73 1.55
N GLN A 76 2.39 -2.66 2.85
CA GLN A 76 1.09 -2.12 3.28
C GLN A 76 0.93 -0.65 2.84
N ARG A 77 1.97 0.17 3.01
CA ARG A 77 1.95 1.57 2.57
C ARG A 77 1.89 1.67 1.06
N ALA A 78 2.62 0.82 0.33
CA ALA A 78 2.53 0.79 -1.12
C ALA A 78 1.08 0.55 -1.60
N LEU A 79 0.39 -0.45 -1.03
CA LEU A 79 -0.99 -0.79 -1.34
C LEU A 79 -2.00 0.34 -1.06
N GLU A 80 -1.80 1.13 0.00
CA GLU A 80 -2.66 2.30 0.29
C GLU A 80 -2.49 3.43 -0.73
N HIS A 81 -1.38 3.45 -1.45
CA HIS A 81 -1.03 4.53 -2.39
C HIS A 81 -1.17 4.12 -3.85
N PHE A 82 -1.17 2.82 -4.15
CA PHE A 82 -1.47 2.33 -5.49
C PHE A 82 -2.88 2.72 -5.90
N THR A 83 -2.99 3.16 -7.14
CA THR A 83 -4.25 3.50 -7.81
C THR A 83 -4.49 2.62 -9.03
N ASP A 84 -3.44 1.99 -9.55
CA ASP A 84 -3.53 1.06 -10.67
C ASP A 84 -3.75 -0.37 -10.15
N LEU A 85 -4.80 -1.03 -10.65
CA LEU A 85 -5.14 -2.41 -10.30
C LEU A 85 -4.00 -3.39 -10.60
N TYR A 86 -3.19 -3.14 -11.63
CA TYR A 86 -2.04 -3.96 -11.96
C TYR A 86 -1.02 -3.99 -10.81
N ASP A 87 -0.68 -2.82 -10.26
CA ASP A 87 0.26 -2.71 -9.13
C ASP A 87 -0.34 -3.29 -7.85
N ILE A 88 -1.64 -3.06 -7.60
CA ILE A 88 -2.36 -3.68 -6.47
C ILE A 88 -2.29 -5.20 -6.56
N LYS A 89 -2.63 -5.80 -7.71
CA LYS A 89 -2.55 -7.25 -7.92
C LYS A 89 -1.14 -7.79 -7.74
N ARG A 90 -0.11 -7.07 -8.22
CA ARG A 90 1.29 -7.47 -8.02
C ARG A 90 1.67 -7.48 -6.55
N ALA A 91 1.24 -6.49 -5.77
CA ALA A 91 1.63 -6.40 -4.36
C ALA A 91 0.80 -7.33 -3.45
N VAL A 92 -0.52 -7.45 -3.68
CA VAL A 92 -1.44 -8.15 -2.78
C VAL A 92 -1.17 -9.66 -2.68
N VAL A 93 -0.52 -10.26 -3.68
CA VAL A 93 -0.16 -11.70 -3.67
C VAL A 93 0.94 -12.03 -2.65
N HIS A 94 1.73 -11.04 -2.21
CA HIS A 94 2.77 -11.21 -1.20
C HIS A 94 2.21 -11.19 0.22
N THR A 95 1.17 -11.99 0.46
CA THR A 95 0.40 -12.06 1.72
C THR A 95 1.25 -12.32 2.96
N HIS A 96 2.34 -13.08 2.83
CA HIS A 96 3.30 -13.36 3.90
C HIS A 96 4.03 -12.12 4.44
N LEU A 97 4.07 -11.02 3.67
CA LEU A 97 4.65 -9.74 4.08
C LEU A 97 3.59 -8.78 4.65
N LEU A 98 2.32 -9.17 4.65
CA LEU A 98 1.20 -8.35 5.04
C LEU A 98 0.58 -8.86 6.33
N ASN A 99 0.07 -7.94 7.16
CA ASN A 99 -0.73 -8.34 8.31
C ASN A 99 -2.09 -8.87 7.79
N PRO A 100 -2.52 -10.09 8.17
CA PRO A 100 -3.75 -10.68 7.65
C PRO A 100 -5.00 -9.87 7.97
N GLU A 101 -5.10 -9.32 9.18
CA GLU A 101 -6.26 -8.52 9.61
C GLU A 101 -6.33 -7.20 8.84
N TRP A 102 -5.19 -6.53 8.69
CA TRP A 102 -5.10 -5.32 7.88
C TRP A 102 -5.48 -5.60 6.42
N LEU A 103 -4.97 -6.68 5.83
CA LEU A 103 -5.24 -7.01 4.44
C LEU A 103 -6.72 -7.33 4.23
N VAL A 104 -7.37 -8.08 5.14
CA VAL A 104 -8.82 -8.29 5.08
C VAL A 104 -9.56 -6.95 5.12
N ASN A 105 -9.16 -6.00 5.98
CA ASN A 105 -9.79 -4.67 6.03
C ASN A 105 -9.54 -3.83 4.78
N TYR A 106 -8.35 -3.95 4.16
CA TYR A 106 -7.98 -3.23 2.94
C TYR A 106 -8.93 -3.56 1.78
N PHE A 107 -9.41 -4.81 1.66
CA PHE A 107 -10.42 -5.16 0.66
C PHE A 107 -11.73 -4.37 0.78
N GLY A 108 -12.07 -3.87 1.98
CA GLY A 108 -13.22 -2.98 2.16
C GLY A 108 -13.04 -1.59 1.55
N SER A 109 -11.82 -1.22 1.13
CA SER A 109 -11.55 0.04 0.42
C SER A 109 -11.57 -0.11 -1.10
N LEU A 110 -11.55 -1.34 -1.62
CA LEU A 110 -11.55 -1.64 -3.04
C LEU A 110 -12.98 -1.68 -3.59
N SER A 111 -13.11 -1.47 -4.90
CA SER A 111 -14.38 -1.74 -5.58
C SER A 111 -14.68 -3.25 -5.57
N VAL A 112 -15.93 -3.62 -5.83
CA VAL A 112 -16.35 -5.03 -5.93
C VAL A 112 -15.57 -5.74 -7.05
N GLU A 113 -15.39 -5.09 -8.20
CA GLU A 113 -14.66 -5.63 -9.35
C GLU A 113 -13.18 -5.83 -9.02
N ASP A 114 -12.52 -4.80 -8.46
CA ASP A 114 -11.11 -4.87 -8.07
C ASP A 114 -10.86 -5.95 -7.00
N SER A 115 -11.81 -6.11 -6.07
CA SER A 115 -11.74 -7.13 -5.03
C SER A 115 -11.75 -8.54 -5.62
N LEU A 116 -12.66 -8.83 -6.56
CA LEU A 116 -12.74 -10.14 -7.21
C LEU A 116 -11.49 -10.41 -8.05
N GLU A 117 -10.98 -9.41 -8.76
CA GLU A 117 -9.72 -9.50 -9.53
C GLU A 117 -8.51 -9.75 -8.62
N CYS A 118 -8.43 -9.08 -7.47
CA CYS A 118 -7.37 -9.29 -6.48
C CYS A 118 -7.45 -10.70 -5.85
N LEU A 119 -8.65 -11.16 -5.46
CA LEU A 119 -8.83 -12.52 -4.94
C LEU A 119 -8.41 -13.57 -5.97
N ARG A 120 -8.77 -13.39 -7.25
CA ARG A 120 -8.33 -14.27 -8.34
C ARG A 120 -6.81 -14.28 -8.49
N ALA A 121 -6.16 -13.11 -8.46
CA ALA A 121 -4.71 -13.00 -8.52
C ALA A 121 -4.01 -13.70 -7.35
N MET A 122 -4.53 -13.54 -6.13
CA MET A 122 -4.03 -14.19 -4.92
C MET A 122 -4.10 -15.71 -5.03
N LEU A 123 -5.26 -16.26 -5.42
CA LEU A 123 -5.43 -17.71 -5.56
C LEU A 123 -4.57 -18.28 -6.70
N SER A 124 -4.44 -17.55 -7.82
CA SER A 124 -3.58 -17.94 -8.95
C SER A 124 -2.10 -17.97 -8.59
N ALA A 125 -1.65 -17.03 -7.76
CA ALA A 125 -0.24 -16.94 -7.37
C ALA A 125 0.18 -18.09 -6.45
N ASN A 126 -0.62 -18.38 -5.42
CA ASN A 126 -0.38 -19.50 -4.51
C ASN A 126 -1.64 -19.83 -3.72
N ILE A 127 -2.42 -20.80 -4.22
CA ILE A 127 -3.67 -21.21 -3.57
C ILE A 127 -3.46 -21.67 -2.13
N ARG A 128 -2.43 -22.51 -1.86
CA ARG A 128 -2.20 -23.08 -0.53
C ARG A 128 -1.93 -22.00 0.52
N GLN A 129 -1.17 -20.97 0.13
CA GLN A 129 -0.83 -19.86 1.01
C GLN A 129 -2.01 -18.88 1.16
N ASN A 130 -2.71 -18.58 0.07
CA ASN A 130 -3.65 -17.46 0.02
C ASN A 130 -5.12 -17.85 0.26
N LEU A 131 -5.45 -19.14 0.21
CA LEU A 131 -6.83 -19.61 0.36
C LEU A 131 -7.46 -19.14 1.68
N GLN A 132 -6.75 -19.28 2.80
CA GLN A 132 -7.30 -18.92 4.10
C GLN A 132 -7.70 -17.45 4.18
N ILE A 133 -6.86 -16.54 3.66
CA ILE A 133 -7.17 -15.10 3.67
C ILE A 133 -8.26 -14.75 2.66
N CYS A 134 -8.29 -15.39 1.48
CA CYS A 134 -9.35 -15.19 0.50
C CYS A 134 -10.72 -15.60 1.08
N VAL A 135 -10.79 -16.70 1.84
CA VAL A 135 -12.01 -17.14 2.53
C VAL A 135 -12.44 -16.15 3.60
N GLN A 136 -11.50 -15.54 4.34
CA GLN A 136 -11.83 -14.51 5.33
C GLN A 136 -12.40 -13.25 4.69
N VAL A 137 -11.78 -12.77 3.59
CA VAL A 137 -12.31 -11.64 2.81
C VAL A 137 -13.70 -11.96 2.27
N ALA A 138 -13.86 -13.13 1.64
CA ALA A 138 -15.14 -13.58 1.11
C ALA A 138 -16.21 -13.63 2.20
N SER A 139 -15.89 -14.19 3.37
CA SER A 139 -16.83 -14.29 4.49
C SER A 139 -17.24 -12.93 5.04
N LYS A 140 -16.30 -11.98 5.13
CA LYS A 140 -16.55 -10.63 5.63
C LYS A 140 -17.36 -9.75 4.66
N TYR A 141 -17.09 -9.86 3.36
CA TYR A 141 -17.65 -8.97 2.32
C TYR A 141 -18.63 -9.67 1.37
N HIS A 142 -19.12 -10.88 1.69
CA HIS A 142 -20.00 -11.67 0.80
C HIS A 142 -21.26 -10.93 0.34
N GLU A 143 -21.84 -10.06 1.18
CA GLU A 143 -23.01 -9.27 0.81
C GLU A 143 -22.72 -8.31 -0.35
N GLN A 144 -21.51 -7.72 -0.37
CA GLN A 144 -21.07 -6.78 -1.40
C GLN A 144 -20.53 -7.49 -2.63
N LEU A 145 -19.75 -8.55 -2.43
CA LEU A 145 -19.11 -9.32 -3.50
C LEU A 145 -20.08 -10.29 -4.21
N SER A 146 -21.27 -10.50 -3.65
CA SER A 146 -22.26 -11.52 -4.02
C SER A 146 -21.77 -12.95 -3.81
N THR A 147 -22.63 -13.78 -3.22
CA THR A 147 -22.34 -15.20 -3.01
C THR A 147 -22.09 -15.94 -4.33
N GLN A 148 -22.83 -15.61 -5.39
CA GLN A 148 -22.69 -16.25 -6.70
C GLN A 148 -21.29 -16.03 -7.31
N SER A 149 -20.79 -14.80 -7.33
CA SER A 149 -19.47 -14.48 -7.88
C SER A 149 -18.34 -15.14 -7.08
N LEU A 150 -18.50 -15.23 -5.75
CA LEU A 150 -17.54 -15.92 -4.88
C LEU A 150 -17.55 -17.43 -5.12
N ILE A 151 -18.72 -18.06 -5.32
CA ILE A 151 -18.83 -19.48 -5.67
C ILE A 151 -18.09 -19.75 -6.98
N GLU A 152 -18.41 -19.01 -8.04
CA GLU A 152 -17.78 -19.16 -9.35
C GLU A 152 -16.26 -18.99 -9.27
N LEU A 153 -15.79 -18.00 -8.50
CA LEU A 153 -14.37 -17.79 -8.26
C LEU A 153 -13.73 -19.02 -7.61
N PHE A 154 -14.23 -19.50 -6.47
CA PHE A 154 -13.62 -20.63 -5.77
C PHE A 154 -13.76 -21.97 -6.53
N GLU A 155 -14.86 -22.19 -7.24
CA GLU A 155 -15.04 -23.38 -8.08
C GLU A 155 -14.06 -23.43 -9.24
N SER A 156 -13.75 -22.26 -9.84
CA SER A 156 -12.76 -22.20 -10.91
C SER A 156 -11.41 -22.76 -10.46
N PHE A 157 -10.95 -22.46 -9.24
CA PHE A 157 -9.68 -22.95 -8.71
C PHE A 157 -9.72 -24.40 -8.22
N LYS A 158 -10.86 -24.88 -7.71
CA LYS A 158 -11.03 -26.30 -7.35
C LYS A 158 -10.97 -27.24 -8.55
N SER A 159 -11.30 -26.73 -9.74
CA SER A 159 -11.23 -27.51 -10.98
C SER A 159 -9.80 -27.69 -11.52
N PHE A 160 -8.83 -26.96 -10.95
CA PHE A 160 -7.40 -27.02 -11.32
C PHE A 160 -6.53 -27.79 -10.30
N GLU A 161 -7.10 -28.21 -9.17
CA GLU A 161 -6.48 -29.16 -8.22
C GLU A 161 -6.82 -30.61 -8.59
#